data_AF-A0AAW0P9U0-F1
#
_entry.id   AF-A0AAW0P9U0-F1
#
_cell.length_a   1.000
_cell.length_b   1.000
_cell.length_c   1.000
_cell.angle_alpha   90.00
_cell.angle_beta   90.00
_cell.angle_gamma   90.00
#
_symmetry.space_group_name_H-M   'P 1'
#
loop_
_entity.id
_entity.type
_entity.pdbx_description
1 polymer ?
#
loop_
_entity_poly.entity_id
_entity_poly.type
_entity_poly.pdbx_seq_one_letter_code
_entity_poly.pdbx_strand_id
1 'polypeptide(L)'
;MQGEIRSLEDTDMAALLKALLRVAEKAANVARVCRQEALLFQLLVQEKTGADKNKKFVQDFKTLADVIIQEMIRHDVGAQFPEMVGFIKGEESNKFENGLGENGDSTAAALLARAIHQDPTSIPNDTDEPQIPLEPSQLGIWIDPIDATSQ
;
A
#
# COMPACT_ATOMS: atom_id res chain seq x y z
N MET A 1 -26.70 -26.77 -29.06
CA MET A 1 -25.85 -26.94 -27.85
C MET A 1 -24.43 -26.61 -28.25
N GLN A 2 -24.10 -25.31 -28.27
CA GLN A 2 -22.74 -24.84 -28.49
C GLN A 2 -22.18 -24.53 -27.11
N GLY A 3 -21.23 -25.35 -26.67
CA GLY A 3 -20.48 -25.09 -25.45
C GLY A 3 -19.55 -23.92 -25.71
N GLU A 4 -19.68 -22.88 -24.89
CA GLU A 4 -18.71 -21.80 -24.81
C GLU A 4 -17.36 -22.38 -24.39
N ILE A 5 -16.39 -22.30 -25.30
CA ILE A 5 -14.98 -22.35 -24.93
C ILE A 5 -14.68 -20.97 -24.35
N ARG A 6 -14.79 -20.82 -23.03
CA ARG A 6 -14.17 -19.67 -22.34
C ARG A 6 -12.66 -19.87 -22.41
N SER A 7 -11.96 -18.90 -22.99
CA SER A 7 -10.51 -18.78 -22.89
C SER A 7 -10.10 -18.81 -21.42
N LEU A 8 -8.96 -19.43 -21.14
CA LEU A 8 -8.26 -19.36 -19.85
C LEU A 8 -7.69 -17.95 -19.67
N GLU A 9 -8.57 -16.95 -19.56
CA GLU A 9 -8.25 -15.66 -18.99
C GLU A 9 -8.38 -15.85 -17.47
N ASP A 10 -7.33 -15.49 -16.71
CA ASP A 10 -7.41 -15.39 -15.25
C ASP A 10 -8.72 -14.68 -14.91
N THR A 11 -9.55 -15.28 -14.07
CA THR A 11 -10.76 -14.58 -13.59
C THR A 11 -10.35 -13.24 -12.97
N ASP A 12 -11.13 -12.18 -13.16
CA ASP A 12 -10.80 -10.83 -12.69
C ASP A 12 -10.44 -10.79 -11.19
N MET A 13 -11.02 -11.71 -10.40
CA MET A 13 -10.71 -11.89 -8.99
C MET A 13 -9.36 -12.57 -8.72
N ALA A 14 -8.96 -13.56 -9.52
CA ALA A 14 -7.63 -14.16 -9.43
C ALA A 14 -6.54 -13.13 -9.77
N ALA A 15 -6.79 -12.30 -10.80
CA ALA A 15 -5.93 -11.18 -11.16
C ALA A 15 -5.83 -10.16 -10.01
N LEU A 16 -6.95 -9.81 -9.37
CA LEU A 16 -6.97 -8.90 -8.22
C LEU A 16 -6.18 -9.46 -7.04
N LEU A 17 -6.32 -10.75 -6.71
CA LEU A 17 -5.53 -11.38 -5.63
C LEU A 17 -4.03 -11.35 -5.93
N LYS A 18 -3.63 -11.65 -7.17
CA LYS A 18 -2.22 -11.57 -7.60
C LYS A 18 -1.69 -10.14 -7.47
N ALA A 19 -2.50 -9.14 -7.85
CA ALA A 19 -2.14 -7.73 -7.68
C ALA A 19 -1.99 -7.35 -6.19
N LEU A 20 -2.92 -7.78 -5.33
CA LEU A 20 -2.87 -7.53 -3.88
C LEU A 20 -1.64 -8.15 -3.22
N LEU A 21 -1.27 -9.37 -3.61
CA LEU A 21 -0.04 -10.02 -3.13
C LEU A 21 1.22 -9.24 -3.56
N ARG A 22 1.26 -8.74 -4.80
CA ARG A 22 2.37 -7.92 -5.31
C ARG A 22 2.52 -6.62 -4.52
N VAL A 23 1.43 -5.87 -4.36
CA VAL A 23 1.50 -4.60 -3.62
C VAL A 23 1.76 -4.80 -2.13
N ALA A 24 1.34 -5.93 -1.55
CA ALA A 24 1.67 -6.28 -0.17
C ALA A 24 3.18 -6.56 0.02
N GLU A 25 3.82 -7.32 -0.86
CA GLU A 25 5.28 -7.53 -0.78
C GLU A 25 6.04 -6.24 -1.04
N LYS A 26 5.56 -5.41 -1.97
CA LYS A 26 6.12 -4.08 -2.26
C LYS A 26 6.02 -3.16 -1.03
N ALA A 27 4.87 -3.15 -0.35
CA ALA A 27 4.69 -2.44 0.91
C ALA A 27 5.66 -2.92 1.99
N ALA A 28 5.83 -4.25 2.14
CA ALA A 28 6.78 -4.84 3.07
C ALA A 28 8.23 -4.41 2.75
N ASN A 29 8.62 -4.33 1.46
CA ASN A 29 9.93 -3.83 1.06
C ASN A 29 10.14 -2.36 1.47
N VAL A 30 9.16 -1.49 1.20
CA VAL A 30 9.20 -0.07 1.62
C VAL A 30 9.34 0.02 3.14
N ALA A 31 8.54 -0.71 3.91
CA ALA A 31 8.61 -0.73 5.36
C ALA A 31 9.99 -1.19 5.90
N ARG A 32 10.59 -2.21 5.28
CA ARG A 32 11.95 -2.68 5.64
C ARG A 32 13.01 -1.60 5.39
N VAL A 33 12.97 -0.93 4.24
CA VAL A 33 13.90 0.18 3.91
C VAL A 33 13.74 1.33 4.90
N CYS A 34 12.50 1.73 5.22
CA CYS A 34 12.23 2.78 6.19
C CYS A 34 12.76 2.46 7.59
N ARG A 35 12.72 1.18 8.01
CA ARG A 35 13.26 0.73 9.33
C ARG A 35 14.77 0.57 9.35
N GLN A 36 15.39 0.20 8.25
CA GLN A 36 16.84 -0.05 8.18
C GLN A 36 17.66 1.25 8.17
N GLU A 37 17.05 2.35 7.75
CA GLU A 37 17.70 3.63 7.57
C GLU A 37 17.29 4.62 8.66
N ALA A 38 18.14 4.82 9.67
CA ALA A 38 17.84 5.66 10.84
C ALA A 38 17.46 7.11 10.50
N LEU A 39 18.07 7.67 9.44
CA LEU A 39 17.76 9.01 8.94
C LEU A 39 16.37 9.08 8.29
N LEU A 40 15.99 8.06 7.53
CA LEU A 40 14.63 7.91 7.01
C LEU A 40 13.65 7.86 8.18
N PHE A 41 13.85 6.95 9.14
CA PHE A 41 12.92 6.82 10.27
C PHE A 41 12.64 8.14 10.99
N GLN A 42 13.66 8.96 11.27
CA GLN A 42 13.48 10.26 11.95
C GLN A 42 12.77 11.32 11.09
N LEU A 43 13.02 11.34 9.77
CA LEU A 43 12.37 12.26 8.83
C LEU A 43 10.89 11.89 8.57
N LEU A 44 10.55 10.62 8.79
CA LEU A 44 9.25 10.08 8.43
C LEU A 44 8.21 10.20 9.55
N VAL A 45 8.56 10.51 10.80
CA VAL A 45 7.56 10.56 11.90
C VAL A 45 6.89 11.93 11.99
N GLN A 46 5.56 11.94 12.02
CA GLN A 46 4.72 13.11 12.27
C GLN A 46 3.72 12.81 13.40
N GLU A 47 3.64 13.68 14.42
CA GLU A 47 2.56 13.55 15.42
C GLU A 47 1.21 13.92 14.78
N LYS A 48 0.22 13.02 14.87
CA LYS A 48 -1.18 13.27 14.53
C LYS A 48 -1.76 14.26 15.54
N THR A 49 -2.34 15.34 15.03
CA THR A 49 -2.97 16.40 15.83
C THR A 49 -4.38 16.70 15.33
N GLY A 50 -5.18 17.42 16.13
CA GLY A 50 -6.50 17.88 15.70
C GLY A 50 -7.49 16.74 15.42
N ALA A 51 -8.14 16.79 14.25
CA ALA A 51 -9.17 15.83 13.83
C ALA A 51 -8.62 14.43 13.51
N ASP A 52 -7.34 14.36 13.15
CA ASP A 52 -6.66 13.11 12.77
C ASP A 52 -6.07 12.38 13.99
N LYS A 53 -6.04 13.03 15.17
CA LYS A 53 -5.55 12.42 16.42
C LYS A 53 -6.59 11.49 17.03
N ASN A 54 -6.18 10.26 17.31
CA ASN A 54 -6.97 9.34 18.09
C ASN A 54 -7.04 9.79 19.57
N LYS A 55 -8.24 10.14 20.02
CA LYS A 55 -8.50 10.66 21.37
C LYS A 55 -8.14 9.70 22.51
N LYS A 56 -7.90 8.42 22.21
CA LYS A 56 -7.50 7.41 23.20
C LYS A 56 -6.00 7.46 23.54
N PHE A 57 -5.18 8.07 22.69
CA PHE A 57 -3.72 8.08 22.85
C PHE A 57 -3.19 9.47 23.23
N VAL A 58 -2.22 9.50 24.14
CA VAL A 58 -1.56 10.74 24.60
C VAL A 58 -0.71 11.34 23.49
N GLN A 59 0.01 10.50 22.76
CA GLN A 59 0.74 10.83 21.54
C GLN A 59 0.34 9.81 20.47
N ASP A 60 0.11 10.30 19.26
CA ASP A 60 -0.35 9.52 18.12
C ASP A 60 0.53 9.91 16.95
N PHE A 61 1.17 8.96 16.27
CA PHE A 61 2.17 9.24 15.24
C PHE A 61 1.76 8.56 13.96
N LYS A 62 1.86 9.28 12.85
CA LYS A 62 1.85 8.70 11.50
C LYS A 62 3.24 8.80 10.92
N THR A 63 3.61 7.86 10.08
CA THR A 63 4.83 7.97 9.31
C THR A 63 4.53 8.35 7.86
N LEU A 64 5.46 9.04 7.20
CA LEU A 64 5.42 9.19 5.74
C LEU A 64 5.50 7.82 5.06
N ALA A 65 6.03 6.78 5.72
CA ALA A 65 5.93 5.41 5.22
C ALA A 65 4.47 4.93 5.15
N ASP A 66 3.63 5.23 6.13
CA ASP A 66 2.21 4.87 6.12
C ASP A 66 1.47 5.54 4.95
N VAL A 67 1.68 6.85 4.80
CA VAL A 67 1.08 7.64 3.70
C VAL A 67 1.55 7.10 2.35
N ILE A 68 2.85 6.89 2.16
CA ILE A 68 3.41 6.42 0.90
C ILE A 68 2.98 5.00 0.57
N ILE A 69 2.99 4.07 1.53
CA ILE A 69 2.55 2.69 1.31
C ILE A 69 1.09 2.69 0.90
N GLN A 70 0.24 3.47 1.58
CA GLN A 70 -1.17 3.56 1.23
C GLN A 70 -1.39 4.12 -0.19
N GLU A 71 -0.71 5.23 -0.53
CA GLU A 71 -0.82 5.82 -1.88
C GLU A 71 -0.24 4.90 -2.96
N MET A 72 0.87 4.22 -2.69
CA MET A 72 1.48 3.24 -3.60
C MET A 72 0.52 2.10 -3.90
N ILE A 73 -0.10 1.51 -2.87
CA ILE A 73 -1.11 0.45 -3.04
C ILE A 73 -2.30 0.99 -3.85
N ARG A 74 -2.82 2.18 -3.50
CA ARG A 74 -3.97 2.78 -4.22
C ARG A 74 -3.63 3.03 -5.70
N HIS A 75 -2.43 3.53 -5.98
CA HIS A 75 -1.95 3.78 -7.34
C HIS A 75 -1.80 2.48 -8.14
N ASP A 76 -1.08 1.49 -7.61
CA ASP A 76 -0.73 0.28 -8.36
C ASP A 76 -1.93 -0.64 -8.58
N VAL A 77 -2.85 -0.73 -7.59
CA VAL A 77 -4.13 -1.42 -7.77
C VAL A 77 -5.03 -0.64 -8.72
N GLY A 78 -5.14 0.68 -8.55
CA GLY A 78 -5.99 1.54 -9.38
C GLY A 78 -5.58 1.60 -10.85
N ALA A 79 -4.28 1.43 -11.14
CA ALA A 79 -3.77 1.34 -12.51
C ALA A 79 -4.22 0.06 -13.22
N GLN A 80 -4.43 -1.04 -12.48
CA GLN A 80 -4.88 -2.33 -13.01
C GLN A 80 -6.41 -2.48 -12.96
N PHE A 81 -7.06 -1.91 -11.94
CA PHE A 81 -8.50 -1.98 -11.69
C PHE A 81 -9.08 -0.57 -11.48
N PRO A 82 -9.22 0.25 -12.55
CA PRO A 82 -9.68 1.63 -12.44
C PRO A 82 -11.04 1.81 -11.74
N GLU A 83 -11.93 0.82 -11.89
CA GLU A 83 -13.25 0.77 -11.25
C GLU A 83 -13.17 0.71 -9.72
N MET A 84 -12.07 0.22 -9.17
CA MET A 84 -11.89 0.07 -7.71
C MET A 84 -11.35 1.33 -7.04
N VAL A 85 -10.81 2.31 -7.76
CA VAL A 85 -10.12 3.49 -7.20
C VAL A 85 -10.99 4.22 -6.15
N GLY A 86 -12.29 4.37 -6.41
CA GLY A 86 -13.24 5.00 -5.49
C GLY A 86 -13.51 4.23 -4.20
N PHE A 87 -13.18 2.94 -4.19
CA PHE A 87 -13.47 1.95 -3.14
C PHE A 87 -12.23 1.51 -2.36
N ILE A 88 -11.04 2.03 -2.69
CA ILE A 88 -9.81 1.82 -1.92
C ILE A 88 -9.71 2.90 -0.82
N LYS A 89 -9.97 2.49 0.41
CA LYS A 89 -9.89 3.32 1.63
C LYS A 89 -8.71 2.87 2.49
N GLY A 90 -8.33 3.69 3.45
CA GLY A 90 -7.32 3.32 4.44
C GLY A 90 -7.31 4.29 5.60
N GLU A 91 -6.43 4.05 6.57
CA GLU A 91 -6.33 4.85 7.79
C GLU A 91 -5.84 6.27 7.53
N GLU A 92 -4.87 6.44 6.64
CA GLU A 92 -4.12 7.69 6.52
C GLU A 92 -4.72 8.65 5.49
N SER A 93 -4.57 9.94 5.75
CA SER A 93 -4.81 10.96 4.71
C SER A 93 -3.61 11.04 3.78
N ASN A 94 -3.83 11.49 2.54
CA ASN A 94 -2.77 11.70 1.55
C ASN A 94 -1.93 12.97 1.80
N LYS A 95 -2.02 13.56 3.00
CA LYS A 95 -1.31 14.76 3.40
C LYS A 95 -0.25 14.42 4.42
N PHE A 96 0.95 14.94 4.22
CA PHE A 96 2.06 14.80 5.15
C PHE A 96 2.79 16.14 5.29
N GLU A 97 3.15 16.51 6.52
CA GLU A 97 3.97 17.67 6.82
C GLU A 97 5.18 17.19 7.62
N ASN A 98 6.39 17.54 7.18
CA ASN A 98 7.59 17.14 7.91
C ASN A 98 7.70 17.91 9.23
N GLY A 99 8.08 17.22 10.31
CA GLY A 99 8.21 17.84 11.63
C GLY A 99 9.43 18.76 11.79
N LEU A 100 10.35 18.78 10.81
CA LEU A 100 11.68 19.39 10.95
C LEU A 100 11.85 20.71 10.18
N GLY A 101 10.95 21.08 9.26
CA GLY A 101 11.11 22.31 8.46
C GLY A 101 12.37 22.36 7.60
N GLU A 102 13.11 21.26 7.46
CA GLU A 102 14.34 21.14 6.69
C GLU A 102 14.09 20.72 5.23
N ASN A 103 15.00 21.10 4.33
CA ASN A 103 15.04 20.63 2.95
C ASN A 103 15.47 19.16 2.95
N GLY A 104 14.63 18.27 2.42
CA GLY A 104 14.78 16.82 2.55
C GLY A 104 16.14 16.24 2.11
N ASP A 105 16.51 15.11 2.72
CA ASP A 105 17.72 14.34 2.41
C ASP A 105 17.57 13.62 1.06
N SER A 106 18.42 13.97 0.09
CA SER A 106 18.39 13.39 -1.26
C SER A 106 18.69 11.89 -1.29
N THR A 107 19.50 11.39 -0.34
CA THR A 107 19.84 9.97 -0.21
C THR A 107 18.63 9.19 0.30
N ALA A 108 17.98 9.70 1.35
CA ALA A 108 16.73 9.16 1.87
C ALA A 108 15.64 9.12 0.78
N ALA A 109 15.46 10.23 0.06
CA ALA A 109 14.51 10.32 -1.04
C ALA A 109 14.81 9.30 -2.15
N ALA A 110 16.08 9.12 -2.53
CA ALA A 110 16.47 8.15 -3.56
C ALA A 110 16.24 6.70 -3.13
N LEU A 111 16.55 6.35 -1.86
CA LEU A 111 16.31 5.00 -1.32
C LEU A 111 14.81 4.68 -1.30
N LEU A 112 13.99 5.63 -0.85
CA LEU A 112 12.54 5.47 -0.79
C LEU A 112 11.93 5.39 -2.19
N ALA A 113 12.35 6.28 -3.11
CA ALA A 113 11.92 6.23 -4.50
C ALA A 113 12.30 4.89 -5.15
N ARG A 114 13.50 4.37 -4.91
CA ARG A 114 13.91 3.06 -5.40
C ARG A 114 13.01 1.96 -4.85
N ALA A 115 12.71 1.96 -3.55
CA ALA A 115 11.85 0.96 -2.92
C ALA A 115 10.41 0.99 -3.49
N ILE A 116 9.86 2.19 -3.74
CA ILE A 116 8.52 2.39 -4.32
C ILE A 116 8.45 1.96 -5.79
N HIS A 117 9.51 2.10 -6.57
CA HIS A 117 9.51 1.72 -7.99
C HIS A 117 10.05 0.33 -8.24
N GLN A 118 10.49 -0.38 -7.19
CA GLN A 118 10.96 -1.74 -7.31
C GLN A 118 9.78 -2.70 -7.34
N ASP A 119 9.61 -3.40 -8.45
CA ASP A 119 8.65 -4.49 -8.53
C ASP A 119 9.19 -5.69 -7.72
N PRO A 120 8.32 -6.35 -6.92
CA PRO A 120 8.71 -7.55 -6.21
C PRO A 120 9.09 -8.66 -7.19
N THR A 121 10.10 -9.46 -6.84
CA THR A 121 10.43 -10.70 -7.55
C THR A 121 9.18 -11.56 -7.72
N SER A 122 9.08 -12.27 -8.85
CA SER A 122 7.92 -13.06 -9.25
C SER A 122 7.35 -13.84 -8.06
N ILE A 123 6.13 -13.48 -7.65
CA ILE A 123 5.37 -14.26 -6.67
C ILE A 123 5.09 -15.62 -7.33
N PRO A 124 5.41 -16.75 -6.67
CA PRO A 124 5.14 -18.06 -7.23
C PRO A 124 3.66 -18.16 -7.62
N ASN A 125 3.40 -18.50 -8.89
CA ASN A 125 2.05 -18.69 -9.41
C ASN A 125 1.55 -20.15 -9.21
N ASP A 126 2.20 -20.92 -8.34
CA ASP A 126 1.92 -22.35 -8.16
C ASP A 126 0.69 -22.65 -7.29
N THR A 127 -0.14 -21.64 -7.01
CA THR A 127 -1.40 -21.82 -6.27
C THR A 127 -2.55 -22.08 -7.22
N ASP A 128 -3.34 -23.13 -6.92
CA ASP A 128 -4.65 -23.34 -7.53
C ASP A 128 -5.46 -22.05 -7.45
N GLU A 129 -5.90 -21.54 -8.61
CA GLU A 129 -6.63 -20.27 -8.65
C GLU A 129 -8.00 -20.46 -7.98
N PRO A 130 -8.28 -19.74 -6.88
CA PRO A 130 -9.55 -19.86 -6.21
C PRO A 130 -10.64 -19.29 -7.12
N GLN A 131 -11.64 -20.11 -7.45
CA GLN A 131 -12.85 -19.65 -8.13
C GLN A 131 -13.71 -18.90 -7.13
N ILE A 132 -13.52 -17.59 -7.07
CA ILE A 132 -14.32 -16.69 -6.22
C ILE A 132 -15.41 -16.08 -7.12
N PRO A 133 -16.70 -16.31 -6.83
CA PRO A 133 -17.80 -15.80 -7.65
C PRO A 133 -18.12 -14.34 -7.33
N LEU A 134 -17.09 -13.47 -7.34
CA LEU A 134 -17.21 -12.03 -7.12
C LEU A 134 -16.38 -11.30 -8.17
N GLU A 135 -16.91 -10.18 -8.63
CA GLU A 135 -16.19 -9.26 -9.49
C GLU A 135 -15.49 -8.18 -8.65
N PRO A 136 -14.31 -7.68 -9.06
CA PRO A 136 -13.61 -6.59 -8.37
C PRO A 136 -14.49 -5.37 -8.07
N SER A 137 -15.40 -5.02 -8.98
CA SER A 137 -16.35 -3.90 -8.82
C SER A 137 -17.33 -4.05 -7.65
N GLN A 138 -17.46 -5.25 -7.07
CA GLN A 138 -18.33 -5.53 -5.92
C GLN A 138 -17.59 -5.42 -4.58
N LEU A 139 -16.31 -5.08 -4.59
CA LEU A 139 -15.44 -5.09 -3.41
C LEU A 139 -15.05 -3.68 -2.97
N GLY A 140 -14.84 -3.54 -1.65
CA GLY A 140 -14.11 -2.44 -1.06
C GLY A 140 -12.81 -2.94 -0.46
N ILE A 141 -11.74 -2.14 -0.55
CA ILE A 141 -10.44 -2.44 0.04
C ILE A 141 -10.20 -1.46 1.19
N TRP A 142 -9.83 -1.98 2.35
CA TRP A 142 -9.37 -1.17 3.48
C TRP A 142 -7.89 -1.47 3.73
N ILE A 143 -7.06 -0.43 3.66
CA ILE A 143 -5.61 -0.52 3.87
C ILE A 143 -5.28 -0.06 5.29
N ASP A 144 -4.59 -0.92 6.01
CA ASP A 144 -3.79 -0.57 7.19
C ASP A 144 -2.31 -0.72 6.75
N PRO A 145 -1.58 0.38 6.49
CA PRO A 145 -0.26 0.32 5.86
C PRO A 145 0.81 -0.35 6.74
N ILE A 146 0.82 -0.03 8.04
CA ILE A 146 1.71 -0.59 9.05
C ILE A 146 0.93 -0.62 10.39
N ASP A 147 0.45 -1.80 10.76
CA ASP A 147 -0.19 -1.99 12.06
C ASP A 147 0.82 -1.84 13.23
N ALA A 148 0.32 -1.39 14.38
CA ALA A 148 1.05 -1.21 15.63
C ALA A 148 2.25 -0.24 15.57
N THR A 149 2.04 0.95 15.01
CA THR A 149 3.02 2.05 14.88
C THR A 149 3.57 2.62 16.21
N SER A 150 3.06 2.19 17.37
CA SER A 150 3.37 2.76 18.69
C SER A 150 4.53 2.08 19.45
N GLN A 151 5.50 1.45 18.78
CA GLN A 151 6.65 0.76 19.41
C GLN A 151 7.98 1.31 18.93
#